data_AF-A0A0V8JGS5-F1
#
_entry.id   AF-A0A0V8JGS5-F1
#
_cell.length_a   1.000
_cell.length_b   1.000
_cell.length_c   1.000
_cell.angle_alpha   90.00
_cell.angle_beta   90.00
_cell.angle_gamma   90.00
#
_symmetry.space_group_name_H-M   'P 1'
#
loop_
_entity.id
_entity.type
_entity.pdbx_description
1 polymer ?
#
loop_
_entity_poly.entity_id
_entity_poly.type
_entity_poly.pdbx_seq_one_letter_code
_entity_poly.pdbx_strand_id
1 'polypeptide(L)'
;MKKLLLLLSYVGICMFSLTACAPQDEESNGMDYDQTKKMVVDILKTDEGKKAIEAIMDDPTLRENLVMDQAMVKETISETLTSDTGIEFWKKAMKDPKFAESFAKSMEAEHERVLKQLMKDPDYQAMLQDILKDPAMEKELLTVLKSKEYRTHLQKVMNETFESPLYQSKIQDILLKAAAENSEQQGQKGENSDEGSSEEESVDAEEQEQEQD
;
A
#
# COMPACT_ATOMS: atom_id res chain seq x y z
N MET A 1 52.76 -78.13 -70.51
CA MET A 1 51.55 -77.39 -70.94
C MET A 1 50.22 -78.11 -70.65
N LYS A 2 50.15 -79.15 -69.82
CA LYS A 2 48.87 -79.80 -69.42
C LYS A 2 48.34 -79.37 -68.03
N LYS A 3 49.21 -78.83 -67.17
CA LYS A 3 48.84 -78.31 -65.84
C LYS A 3 48.28 -76.88 -65.86
N LEU A 4 48.63 -76.08 -66.88
CA LEU A 4 48.10 -74.72 -67.06
C LEU A 4 46.66 -74.73 -67.62
N LEU A 5 46.33 -75.74 -68.43
CA LEU A 5 45.01 -75.93 -69.04
C LEU A 5 43.96 -76.45 -68.02
N LEU A 6 44.39 -77.23 -67.02
CA LEU A 6 43.53 -77.67 -65.91
C LEU A 6 43.22 -76.54 -64.91
N LEU A 7 44.14 -75.59 -64.73
CA LEU A 7 43.93 -74.42 -63.85
C LEU A 7 42.94 -73.41 -64.47
N LEU A 8 42.96 -73.22 -65.79
CA LEU A 8 42.01 -72.35 -66.51
C LEU A 8 40.57 -72.91 -66.48
N SER A 9 40.44 -74.25 -66.50
CA SER A 9 39.14 -74.93 -66.38
C SER A 9 38.52 -74.84 -64.98
N TYR A 10 39.35 -74.74 -63.93
CA TYR A 10 38.86 -74.66 -62.54
C TYR A 10 38.41 -73.24 -62.15
N VAL A 11 39.02 -72.20 -62.74
CA VAL A 11 38.63 -70.80 -62.54
C VAL A 11 37.31 -70.47 -63.27
N GLY A 12 37.05 -71.09 -64.42
CA GLY A 12 35.79 -70.89 -65.16
C GLY A 12 34.54 -71.45 -64.46
N ILE A 13 34.71 -72.48 -63.62
CA ILE A 13 33.58 -73.15 -62.94
C ILE A 13 33.19 -72.48 -61.61
N CYS A 14 34.09 -71.70 -60.99
CA CYS A 14 33.78 -70.87 -59.82
C CYS A 14 33.04 -69.56 -60.15
N MET A 15 33.05 -69.13 -61.42
CA MET A 15 32.42 -67.87 -61.84
C MET A 15 30.91 -67.99 -62.10
N PHE A 16 30.38 -69.22 -62.19
CA PHE A 16 28.97 -69.48 -62.53
C PHE A 16 28.04 -69.69 -61.31
N SER A 17 28.56 -69.63 -60.08
CA SER A 17 27.80 -69.91 -58.85
C SER A 17 27.31 -68.67 -58.08
N LEU A 18 27.41 -67.46 -58.65
CA LEU A 18 27.01 -66.21 -58.00
C LEU A 18 25.76 -65.54 -58.60
N THR A 19 25.10 -66.15 -59.59
CA THR A 19 23.83 -65.66 -60.14
C THR A 19 22.65 -66.52 -59.68
N ALA A 20 22.39 -66.46 -58.38
CA ALA A 20 21.13 -66.92 -57.77
C ALA A 20 20.78 -66.02 -56.58
N CYS A 21 20.56 -64.74 -56.86
CA CYS A 21 19.71 -63.90 -56.03
C CYS A 21 18.91 -63.04 -57.01
N ALA A 22 17.62 -63.37 -57.15
CA ALA A 22 16.70 -62.55 -57.91
C ALA A 22 16.60 -61.18 -57.24
N PRO A 23 16.61 -60.06 -57.98
CA PRO A 23 16.13 -58.80 -57.45
C PRO A 23 14.61 -58.93 -57.33
N GLN A 24 14.13 -59.06 -56.10
CA GLN A 24 12.74 -58.74 -55.82
C GLN A 24 12.65 -57.21 -55.90
N ASP A 25 11.76 -56.72 -56.75
CA ASP A 25 11.46 -55.30 -56.92
C ASP A 25 11.17 -54.66 -55.55
N GLU A 26 12.14 -53.95 -54.96
CA GLU A 26 11.89 -53.02 -53.87
C GLU A 26 11.48 -51.67 -54.45
N GLU A 27 10.24 -51.62 -54.89
CA GLU A 27 9.51 -50.41 -55.22
C GLU A 27 8.53 -50.09 -54.08
N SER A 28 9.00 -49.70 -52.89
CA SER A 28 8.14 -49.01 -51.88
C SER A 28 8.86 -48.36 -50.68
N ASN A 29 10.03 -47.74 -50.82
CA ASN A 29 10.71 -47.11 -49.67
C ASN A 29 10.08 -45.76 -49.21
N GLY A 30 8.88 -45.42 -49.70
CA GLY A 30 8.10 -44.24 -49.30
C GLY A 30 6.78 -44.55 -48.59
N MET A 31 6.35 -45.81 -48.56
CA MET A 31 5.07 -46.21 -47.93
C MET A 31 5.22 -46.53 -46.43
N ASP A 32 6.44 -46.81 -45.99
CA ASP A 32 6.73 -47.24 -44.62
C ASP A 32 6.93 -46.05 -43.66
N TYR A 33 7.32 -44.88 -44.17
CA TYR A 33 7.49 -43.68 -43.35
C TYR A 33 6.16 -43.16 -42.82
N ASP A 34 5.12 -43.09 -43.66
CA ASP A 34 3.79 -42.64 -43.25
C ASP A 34 3.10 -43.64 -42.31
N GLN A 35 3.32 -44.94 -42.51
CA GLN A 35 2.84 -45.98 -41.61
C GLN A 35 3.57 -45.96 -40.26
N THR A 36 4.90 -45.83 -40.28
CA THR A 36 5.71 -45.68 -39.06
C THR A 36 5.37 -44.40 -38.31
N LYS A 37 5.18 -43.28 -39.00
CA LYS A 37 4.74 -42.01 -38.41
C LYS A 37 3.39 -42.16 -37.73
N LYS A 38 2.42 -42.82 -38.40
CA LYS A 38 1.10 -43.07 -37.83
C LYS A 38 1.19 -43.97 -36.60
N MET A 39 1.99 -45.02 -36.66
CA MET A 39 2.25 -45.91 -35.53
C MET A 39 2.86 -45.16 -34.33
N VAL A 40 3.87 -44.32 -34.55
CA VAL A 40 4.50 -43.51 -33.49
C VAL A 40 3.51 -42.50 -32.89
N VAL A 41 2.72 -41.82 -33.72
CA VAL A 41 1.68 -40.89 -33.26
C VAL A 41 0.60 -41.61 -32.45
N ASP A 42 0.22 -42.82 -32.86
CA ASP A 42 -0.78 -43.62 -32.16
C ASP A 42 -0.22 -44.13 -30.82
N ILE A 43 1.05 -44.59 -30.76
CA ILE A 43 1.75 -44.95 -29.52
C ILE A 43 1.82 -43.77 -28.54
N LEU A 44 2.15 -42.56 -29.01
CA LEU A 44 2.19 -41.37 -28.15
C LEU A 44 0.80 -40.99 -27.61
N LYS A 45 -0.27 -41.34 -28.32
CA LYS A 45 -1.65 -41.07 -27.92
C LYS A 45 -2.24 -42.14 -27.01
N THR A 46 -1.66 -43.33 -26.94
CA THR A 46 -2.15 -44.38 -26.04
C THR A 46 -1.95 -43.98 -24.58
N ASP A 47 -2.67 -44.65 -23.69
CA ASP A 47 -2.57 -44.41 -22.25
C ASP A 47 -1.17 -44.78 -21.73
N GLU A 48 -0.51 -45.78 -22.32
CA GLU A 48 0.89 -46.11 -22.03
C GLU A 48 1.85 -45.01 -22.47
N GLY A 49 1.65 -44.43 -23.67
CA GLY A 49 2.45 -43.31 -24.15
C GLY A 49 2.32 -42.07 -23.28
N LYS A 50 1.09 -41.72 -22.86
CA LYS A 50 0.84 -40.62 -21.92
C LYS A 50 1.47 -40.89 -20.56
N LYS A 51 1.30 -42.09 -20.00
CA LYS A 51 1.93 -42.48 -18.73
C LYS A 51 3.45 -42.47 -18.78
N ALA A 52 4.04 -42.87 -19.91
CA ALA A 52 5.47 -42.79 -20.10
C ALA A 52 5.97 -41.33 -20.11
N ILE A 53 5.24 -40.43 -20.79
CA ILE A 53 5.54 -38.99 -20.77
C ILE A 53 5.34 -38.41 -19.36
N GLU A 54 4.29 -38.78 -18.64
CA GLU A 54 4.05 -38.37 -17.25
C GLU A 54 5.18 -38.83 -16.33
N ALA A 55 5.61 -40.09 -16.42
CA ALA A 55 6.70 -40.63 -15.64
C ALA A 55 8.05 -39.95 -15.95
N ILE A 56 8.26 -39.56 -17.20
CA ILE A 56 9.42 -38.79 -17.64
C ILE A 56 9.34 -37.34 -17.15
N MET A 57 8.13 -36.75 -17.15
CA MET A 57 7.87 -35.42 -16.58
C MET A 57 7.95 -35.40 -15.05
N ASP A 58 7.86 -36.54 -14.36
CA ASP A 58 8.10 -36.63 -12.92
C ASP A 58 9.59 -36.54 -12.55
N ASP A 59 10.49 -36.67 -13.53
CA ASP A 59 11.92 -36.47 -13.35
C ASP A 59 12.23 -34.98 -13.05
N PRO A 60 12.82 -34.66 -11.88
CA PRO A 60 13.14 -33.28 -11.50
C PRO A 60 14.09 -32.57 -12.47
N THR A 61 15.06 -33.30 -13.04
CA THR A 61 16.05 -32.76 -13.97
C THR A 61 15.40 -32.42 -15.31
N LEU A 62 14.41 -33.20 -15.75
CA LEU A 62 13.67 -32.86 -16.97
C LEU A 62 12.68 -31.70 -16.75
N ARG A 63 11.99 -31.65 -15.60
CA ARG A 63 11.14 -30.50 -15.24
C ARG A 63 11.91 -29.19 -15.24
N GLU A 64 13.09 -29.20 -14.62
CA GLU A 64 13.97 -28.04 -14.61
C GLU A 64 14.32 -27.62 -16.04
N ASN A 65 14.72 -28.55 -16.91
CA ASN A 65 15.07 -28.22 -18.30
C ASN A 65 13.88 -27.76 -19.16
N LEU A 66 12.65 -28.20 -18.88
CA LEU A 66 11.44 -27.80 -19.61
C LEU A 66 10.89 -26.44 -19.18
N VAL A 67 11.05 -26.07 -17.90
CA VAL A 67 10.59 -24.77 -17.34
C VAL A 67 11.53 -23.61 -17.73
N MET A 68 12.60 -23.87 -18.47
CA MET A 68 13.66 -22.90 -18.77
C MET A 68 13.46 -22.09 -20.06
N ASP A 69 12.28 -22.10 -20.68
CA ASP A 69 11.94 -21.01 -21.61
C ASP A 69 11.66 -19.74 -20.82
N GLN A 70 12.75 -19.08 -20.43
CA GLN A 70 12.76 -17.86 -19.63
C GLN A 70 11.94 -16.73 -20.29
N ALA A 71 11.82 -16.72 -21.62
CA ALA A 71 11.03 -15.73 -22.34
C ALA A 71 9.53 -15.98 -22.12
N MET A 72 9.06 -17.21 -22.37
CA MET A 72 7.68 -17.59 -22.14
C MET A 72 7.28 -17.47 -20.67
N VAL A 73 8.14 -17.89 -19.74
CA VAL A 73 7.87 -17.79 -18.29
C VAL A 73 7.77 -16.33 -17.86
N LYS A 74 8.70 -15.47 -18.30
CA LYS A 74 8.67 -14.03 -17.98
C LYS A 74 7.44 -13.35 -18.57
N GLU A 75 7.10 -13.65 -19.82
CA GLU A 75 5.91 -13.11 -20.50
C GLU A 75 4.64 -13.55 -19.77
N THR A 76 4.48 -14.84 -19.51
CA THR A 76 3.31 -15.39 -18.80
C THR A 76 3.18 -14.81 -17.39
N ILE A 77 4.27 -14.69 -16.63
CA ILE A 77 4.25 -14.08 -15.30
C ILE A 77 3.87 -12.60 -15.41
N SER A 78 4.46 -11.86 -16.34
CA SER A 78 4.17 -10.44 -16.54
C SER A 78 2.70 -10.23 -16.92
N GLU A 79 2.20 -10.97 -17.91
CA GLU A 79 0.80 -10.92 -18.35
C GLU A 79 -0.14 -11.31 -17.21
N THR A 80 0.15 -12.39 -16.49
CA THR A 80 -0.70 -12.85 -15.38
C THR A 80 -0.75 -11.82 -14.26
N LEU A 81 0.39 -11.27 -13.85
CA LEU A 81 0.47 -10.29 -12.75
C LEU A 81 -0.12 -8.92 -13.12
N THR A 82 -0.10 -8.54 -14.40
CA THR A 82 -0.66 -7.27 -14.89
C THR A 82 -2.11 -7.37 -15.37
N SER A 83 -2.61 -8.60 -15.58
CA SER A 83 -4.01 -8.84 -15.92
C SER A 83 -4.96 -8.59 -14.75
N ASP A 84 -6.25 -8.49 -15.05
CA ASP A 84 -7.33 -8.45 -14.05
C ASP A 84 -7.28 -9.65 -13.11
N THR A 85 -6.80 -10.81 -13.58
CA THR A 85 -6.63 -12.02 -12.75
C THR A 85 -5.55 -11.80 -11.68
N GLY A 86 -4.44 -11.15 -12.04
CA GLY A 86 -3.39 -10.76 -11.10
C GLY A 86 -3.89 -9.75 -10.06
N ILE A 87 -4.67 -8.76 -10.49
CA ILE A 87 -5.30 -7.78 -9.60
C ILE A 87 -6.21 -8.48 -8.58
N GLU A 88 -7.07 -9.39 -9.02
CA GLU A 88 -7.96 -10.15 -8.13
C GLU A 88 -7.18 -11.08 -7.19
N PHE A 89 -6.08 -11.68 -7.66
CA PHE A 89 -5.15 -12.42 -6.81
C PHE A 89 -4.61 -11.53 -5.68
N TRP A 90 -4.08 -10.35 -5.99
CA TRP A 90 -3.56 -9.43 -4.98
C TRP A 90 -4.65 -8.94 -4.02
N LYS A 91 -5.84 -8.60 -4.52
CA LYS A 91 -6.99 -8.23 -3.65
C LYS A 91 -7.38 -9.34 -2.69
N LYS A 92 -7.29 -10.61 -3.10
CA LYS A 92 -7.58 -11.76 -2.24
C LYS A 92 -6.44 -12.05 -1.27
N ALA A 93 -5.20 -12.00 -1.73
CA ALA A 93 -4.01 -12.24 -0.92
C ALA A 93 -3.86 -11.19 0.19
N MET A 94 -4.10 -9.91 -0.11
CA MET A 94 -4.05 -8.81 0.87
C MET A 94 -5.14 -8.89 1.96
N LYS A 95 -6.18 -9.71 1.78
CA LYS A 95 -7.17 -9.98 2.83
C LYS A 95 -6.69 -10.99 3.87
N ASP A 96 -5.64 -11.79 3.58
CA ASP A 96 -5.01 -12.65 4.56
C ASP A 96 -4.09 -11.81 5.46
N PRO A 97 -4.36 -11.72 6.78
CA PRO A 97 -3.53 -10.93 7.69
C PRO A 97 -2.05 -11.35 7.72
N LYS A 98 -1.74 -12.64 7.59
CA LYS A 98 -0.35 -13.12 7.63
C LYS A 98 0.43 -12.71 6.38
N PHE A 99 -0.24 -12.76 5.23
CA PHE A 99 0.32 -12.28 3.97
C PHE A 99 0.50 -10.76 4.01
N ALA A 100 -0.53 -10.02 4.41
CA ALA A 100 -0.49 -8.56 4.51
C ALA A 100 0.59 -8.09 5.51
N GLU A 101 0.75 -8.76 6.66
CA GLU A 101 1.80 -8.45 7.63
C GLU A 101 3.19 -8.66 7.04
N SER A 102 3.41 -9.81 6.39
CA SER A 102 4.71 -10.14 5.79
C SER A 102 5.05 -9.17 4.65
N PHE A 103 4.06 -8.79 3.85
CA PHE A 103 4.19 -7.80 2.78
C PHE A 103 4.43 -6.38 3.32
N ALA A 104 3.71 -5.98 4.37
CA ALA A 104 3.92 -4.68 5.00
C ALA A 104 5.33 -4.58 5.61
N LYS A 105 5.79 -5.64 6.30
CA LYS A 105 7.15 -5.71 6.87
C LYS A 105 8.23 -5.65 5.80
N SER A 106 8.04 -6.30 4.66
CA SER A 106 9.03 -6.23 3.58
C SER A 106 9.14 -4.84 2.96
N MET A 107 8.05 -4.06 3.00
CA MET A 107 8.00 -2.68 2.50
C MET A 107 8.29 -1.60 3.55
N GLU A 108 8.40 -1.95 4.83
CA GLU A 108 8.41 -1.00 5.94
C GLU A 108 9.47 0.11 5.77
N ALA A 109 10.71 -0.27 5.48
CA ALA A 109 11.81 0.68 5.34
C ALA A 109 11.61 1.66 4.17
N GLU A 110 11.16 1.17 3.01
CA GLU A 110 10.90 2.01 1.84
C GLU A 110 9.65 2.87 2.04
N HIS A 111 8.62 2.31 2.68
CA HIS A 111 7.40 3.05 3.00
C HIS A 111 7.67 4.19 4.00
N GLU A 112 8.46 3.93 5.04
CA GLU A 112 8.91 4.96 5.98
C GLU A 112 9.71 6.06 5.27
N ARG A 113 10.61 5.67 4.35
CA ARG A 113 11.40 6.62 3.55
C ARG A 113 10.50 7.51 2.71
N VAL A 114 9.50 6.93 2.04
CA VAL A 114 8.51 7.68 1.24
C VAL A 114 7.71 8.64 2.12
N LEU A 115 7.19 8.17 3.27
CA LEU A 115 6.44 9.03 4.20
C LEU A 115 7.28 10.20 4.72
N LYS A 116 8.55 9.97 5.08
CA LYS A 116 9.47 11.03 5.50
C LYS A 116 9.77 12.05 4.41
N GLN A 117 9.82 11.60 3.15
CA GLN A 117 10.01 12.49 2.01
C GLN A 117 8.74 13.30 1.74
N LEU A 118 7.57 12.66 1.77
CA LEU A 118 6.26 13.32 1.60
C LEU A 118 6.02 14.38 2.69
N MET A 119 6.42 14.17 3.94
CA MET A 119 6.31 15.22 4.97
C MET A 119 7.05 16.52 4.63
N LYS A 120 8.01 16.50 3.70
CA LYS A 120 8.76 17.67 3.23
C LYS A 120 8.21 18.24 1.91
N ASP A 121 7.26 17.53 1.30
CA ASP A 121 6.63 17.92 0.05
C ASP A 121 5.49 18.92 0.30
N PRO A 122 5.41 20.03 -0.45
CA PRO A 122 4.42 21.07 -0.21
C PRO A 122 2.98 20.60 -0.44
N ASP A 123 2.73 19.70 -1.40
CA ASP A 123 1.38 19.23 -1.70
C ASP A 123 0.89 18.30 -0.59
N TYR A 124 1.77 17.41 -0.11
CA TYR A 124 1.46 16.56 1.03
C TYR A 124 1.30 17.36 2.33
N GLN A 125 2.11 18.41 2.53
CA GLN A 125 1.92 19.32 3.66
C GLN A 125 0.58 20.06 3.60
N ALA A 126 0.13 20.48 2.41
CA ALA A 126 -1.19 21.09 2.25
C ALA A 126 -2.31 20.12 2.68
N MET A 127 -2.24 18.86 2.23
CA MET A 127 -3.19 17.83 2.68
C MET A 127 -3.14 17.61 4.20
N LEU A 128 -1.95 17.59 4.80
CA LEU A 128 -1.82 17.50 6.26
C LEU A 128 -2.37 18.73 6.99
N GLN A 129 -2.21 19.93 6.44
CA GLN A 129 -2.76 21.15 7.03
C GLN A 129 -4.28 21.12 7.06
N ASP A 130 -4.91 20.57 6.03
CA ASP A 130 -6.37 20.44 6.00
C ASP A 130 -6.86 19.43 7.03
N ILE A 131 -6.12 18.35 7.27
CA ILE A 131 -6.38 17.42 8.39
C ILE A 131 -6.22 18.13 9.74
N LEU A 132 -5.21 18.98 9.91
CA LEU A 132 -4.98 19.72 11.16
C LEU A 132 -6.05 20.79 11.45
N LYS A 133 -6.76 21.26 10.42
CA LYS A 133 -7.90 22.20 10.55
C LYS A 133 -9.22 21.48 10.84
N ASP A 134 -9.22 20.16 10.93
CA ASP A 134 -10.43 19.42 11.26
C ASP A 134 -10.99 19.85 12.64
N PRO A 135 -12.31 19.99 12.82
CA PRO A 135 -12.91 20.38 14.10
C PRO A 135 -12.51 19.51 15.30
N ALA A 136 -12.20 18.23 15.09
CA ALA A 136 -11.69 17.36 16.16
C ALA A 136 -10.30 17.82 16.63
N MET A 137 -9.42 18.18 15.68
CA MET A 137 -8.09 18.73 15.99
C MET A 137 -8.18 20.10 16.65
N GLU A 138 -9.12 20.95 16.20
CA GLU A 138 -9.39 22.23 16.84
C GLU A 138 -9.79 22.07 18.30
N LYS A 139 -10.66 21.10 18.61
CA LYS A 139 -11.09 20.82 19.99
C LYS A 139 -9.93 20.39 20.89
N GLU A 140 -9.04 19.54 20.38
CA GLU A 140 -7.83 19.14 21.11
C GLU A 140 -6.90 20.34 21.34
N LEU A 141 -6.71 21.19 20.31
CA LEU A 141 -5.93 22.41 20.43
C LEU A 141 -6.53 23.37 21.49
N LEU A 142 -7.85 23.57 21.50
CA LEU A 142 -8.53 24.37 22.52
C LEU A 142 -8.36 23.79 23.93
N THR A 143 -8.29 22.46 24.06
CA THR A 143 -8.03 21.78 25.33
C THR A 143 -6.60 22.09 25.80
N VAL A 144 -5.62 22.04 24.90
CA VAL A 144 -4.23 22.43 25.19
C VAL A 144 -4.13 23.90 25.57
N LEU A 145 -4.81 24.82 24.86
CA LEU A 145 -4.81 26.25 25.19
C LEU A 145 -5.48 26.55 26.54
N LYS A 146 -6.42 25.70 26.99
CA LYS A 146 -7.08 25.84 28.31
C LYS A 146 -6.33 25.11 29.42
N SER A 147 -5.27 24.36 29.11
CA SER A 147 -4.45 23.61 30.07
C SER A 147 -3.78 24.52 31.11
N LYS A 148 -3.40 23.95 32.25
CA LYS A 148 -2.75 24.71 33.34
C LYS A 148 -1.36 25.19 32.91
N GLU A 149 -0.68 24.38 32.11
CA GLU A 149 0.63 24.64 31.53
C GLU A 149 0.56 25.88 30.64
N TYR A 150 -0.40 25.92 29.72
CA TYR A 150 -0.57 27.08 28.83
C TYR A 150 -1.07 28.32 29.57
N ARG A 151 -1.95 28.17 30.58
CA ARG A 151 -2.38 29.28 31.43
C ARG A 151 -1.22 29.97 32.16
N THR A 152 -0.21 29.22 32.58
CA THR A 152 0.99 29.80 33.23
C THR A 152 1.77 30.68 32.24
N HIS A 153 1.94 30.20 31.00
CA HIS A 153 2.54 31.00 29.94
C HIS A 153 1.69 32.23 29.62
N LEU A 154 0.37 32.07 29.51
CA LEU A 154 -0.57 33.16 29.26
C LEU A 154 -0.53 34.22 30.36
N GLN A 155 -0.48 33.82 31.63
CA GLN A 155 -0.35 34.73 32.76
C GLN A 155 0.96 35.52 32.71
N LYS A 156 2.07 34.87 32.34
CA LYS A 156 3.36 35.55 32.15
C LYS A 156 3.27 36.61 31.05
N VAL A 157 2.72 36.26 29.88
CA VAL A 157 2.54 37.20 28.76
C VAL A 157 1.60 38.35 29.15
N MET A 158 0.54 38.09 29.90
CA MET A 158 -0.36 39.13 30.42
C MET A 158 0.37 40.08 31.37
N ASN A 159 1.15 39.56 32.31
CA ASN A 159 1.93 40.38 33.23
C ASN A 159 2.95 41.25 32.47
N GLU A 160 3.71 40.67 31.55
CA GLU A 160 4.65 41.41 30.69
C GLU A 160 3.94 42.49 29.85
N THR A 161 2.71 42.20 29.39
CA THR A 161 1.88 43.17 28.65
C THR A 161 1.45 44.31 29.56
N PHE A 162 1.01 44.04 30.80
CA PHE A 162 0.61 45.08 31.75
C PHE A 162 1.79 45.91 32.28
N GLU A 163 2.98 45.32 32.35
CA GLU A 163 4.21 46.00 32.72
C GLU A 163 4.78 46.85 31.57
N SER A 164 4.26 46.70 30.34
CA SER A 164 4.67 47.52 29.20
C SER A 164 4.32 48.99 29.45
N PRO A 165 5.27 49.94 29.25
CA PRO A 165 5.02 51.37 29.45
C PRO A 165 3.82 51.90 28.66
N LEU A 166 3.57 51.37 27.46
CA LEU A 166 2.40 51.74 26.66
C LEU A 166 1.08 51.33 27.32
N TYR A 167 1.03 50.15 27.92
CA TYR A 167 -0.15 49.67 28.63
C TYR A 167 -0.31 50.33 29.99
N GLN A 168 0.78 50.56 30.73
CA GLN A 168 0.74 51.32 31.97
C GLN A 168 0.18 52.73 31.75
N SER A 169 0.62 53.43 30.69
CA SER A 169 0.08 54.74 30.31
C SER A 169 -1.41 54.67 29.99
N LYS A 170 -1.84 53.67 29.19
CA LYS A 170 -3.27 53.49 28.89
C LYS A 170 -4.10 53.20 30.13
N ILE A 171 -3.60 52.38 31.05
CA ILE A 171 -4.27 52.09 32.33
C ILE A 171 -4.38 53.38 33.16
N GLN A 172 -3.32 54.18 33.23
CA GLN A 172 -3.36 55.47 33.91
C GLN A 172 -4.39 56.42 33.28
N ASP A 173 -4.42 56.53 31.95
CA ASP A 173 -5.41 57.35 31.24
C ASP A 173 -6.85 56.89 31.51
N ILE A 174 -7.09 55.58 31.56
CA ILE A 174 -8.41 55.01 31.90
C ILE A 174 -8.79 55.36 33.35
N LEU A 175 -7.85 55.22 34.29
CA LEU A 175 -8.08 55.56 35.70
C LEU A 175 -8.37 57.05 35.90
N LEU A 176 -7.67 57.92 35.18
CA LEU A 176 -7.92 59.37 35.20
C LEU A 176 -9.30 59.72 34.63
N LYS A 177 -9.71 59.08 33.53
CA LYS A 177 -11.06 59.26 32.96
C LYS A 177 -12.16 58.79 33.92
N ALA A 178 -12.00 57.61 34.50
CA ALA A 178 -12.96 57.07 35.46
C ALA A 178 -13.09 57.95 36.72
N ALA A 179 -11.98 58.53 37.19
CA ALA A 179 -12.01 59.48 38.30
C ALA A 179 -12.72 60.79 37.93
N ALA A 180 -12.50 61.30 36.70
CA ALA A 180 -13.20 62.48 36.20
C ALA A 180 -14.71 62.22 36.09
N GLU A 181 -15.13 61.11 35.50
CA GLU A 181 -16.55 60.72 35.38
C GLU A 181 -17.21 60.51 36.76
N ASN A 182 -16.53 59.87 37.71
CA ASN A 182 -17.05 59.71 39.08
C ASN A 182 -17.14 61.03 39.85
N SER A 183 -16.25 61.99 39.60
CA SER A 183 -16.31 63.33 40.22
C SER A 183 -17.39 64.22 39.60
N GLU A 184 -17.67 64.08 38.30
CA GLU A 184 -18.83 64.67 37.65
C GLU A 184 -20.16 64.07 38.16
N GLN A 185 -20.19 62.76 38.46
CA GLN A 185 -21.36 62.12 39.07
C GLN A 185 -21.57 62.49 40.56
N GLN A 186 -20.50 62.81 41.29
CA GLN A 186 -20.59 63.26 42.68
C GLN A 186 -20.96 64.76 42.79
N GLY A 187 -20.67 65.55 41.74
CA GLY A 187 -21.07 66.96 41.63
C GLY A 187 -22.55 67.21 41.32
N GLN A 188 -23.32 66.18 40.95
CA GLN A 188 -24.76 66.29 40.63
C GLN A 188 -25.70 65.73 41.69
N LYS A 189 -25.17 65.29 42.85
CA LYS A 189 -25.97 64.76 43.97
C LYS A 189 -25.79 65.54 45.29
N GLY A 190 -25.34 66.79 45.17
CA GLY A 190 -25.03 67.67 46.30
C GLY A 190 -25.81 68.97 46.30
N GLU A 191 -27.05 69.00 45.79
CA GLU A 191 -27.94 70.15 46.01
C GLU A 191 -29.42 69.75 45.90
N ASN A 192 -29.94 69.05 46.92
CA ASN A 192 -31.30 69.32 47.38
C ASN A 192 -31.52 68.86 48.83
N SER A 193 -31.63 69.86 49.70
CA SER A 193 -32.56 69.97 50.84
C SER A 193 -32.61 68.86 51.90
N ASP A 194 -31.97 69.18 53.01
CA ASP A 194 -32.41 68.89 54.38
C ASP A 194 -33.79 69.56 54.64
N GLU A 195 -34.83 68.76 54.88
CA GLU A 195 -35.97 69.14 55.73
C GLU A 195 -36.81 67.90 56.10
N GLY A 196 -36.85 67.57 57.40
CA GLY A 196 -38.09 67.15 58.06
C GLY A 196 -38.36 65.65 58.30
N SER A 197 -37.99 65.22 59.52
CA SER A 197 -38.87 64.57 60.51
C SER A 197 -39.49 63.18 60.27
N SER A 198 -39.01 62.23 61.08
CA SER A 198 -39.72 61.34 62.04
C SER A 198 -40.82 60.36 61.62
N GLU A 199 -40.78 59.20 62.30
CA GLU A 199 -41.81 58.14 62.47
C GLU A 199 -42.05 57.26 61.23
N GLU A 200 -42.28 55.96 61.27
CA GLU A 200 -42.42 54.87 62.26
C GLU A 200 -42.27 53.58 61.41
N GLU A 201 -41.54 52.55 61.86
CA GLU A 201 -42.09 51.26 62.31
C GLU A 201 -42.44 50.20 61.22
N SER A 202 -41.95 48.98 61.46
CA SER A 202 -42.42 47.64 61.01
C SER A 202 -42.20 47.21 59.54
N VAL A 203 -41.39 46.16 59.27
CA VAL A 203 -41.62 44.68 59.28
C VAL A 203 -41.97 44.14 57.88
N ASP A 204 -41.10 43.24 57.39
CA ASP A 204 -41.30 42.01 56.58
C ASP A 204 -40.01 41.78 55.75
N ALA A 205 -39.16 40.78 55.96
CA ALA A 205 -39.34 39.32 55.93
C ALA A 205 -39.79 38.79 54.56
N GLU A 206 -39.06 37.76 54.07
CA GLU A 206 -39.32 36.92 52.88
C GLU A 206 -38.98 37.60 51.53
N GLU A 207 -38.20 37.06 50.60
CA GLU A 207 -37.96 35.66 50.21
C GLU A 207 -36.49 35.42 49.82
N GLN A 208 -35.87 34.42 50.44
CA GLN A 208 -34.92 33.53 49.76
C GLN A 208 -35.72 32.39 49.13
N GLU A 209 -35.14 31.79 48.07
CA GLU A 209 -35.49 30.51 47.44
C GLU A 209 -36.52 30.54 46.30
N GLN A 210 -35.98 30.58 45.07
CA GLN A 210 -36.44 29.88 43.86
C GLN A 210 -35.44 30.27 42.76
N GLU A 211 -34.77 29.41 42.00
CA GLU A 211 -34.88 27.99 41.71
C GLU A 211 -33.48 27.46 41.38
N GLN A 212 -33.19 26.24 41.87
CA GLN A 212 -32.30 25.31 41.20
C GLN A 212 -33.04 24.74 39.99
N ASP A 213 -32.42 24.84 38.83
CA ASP A 213 -32.37 23.79 37.81
C ASP A 213 -31.02 23.90 37.07
#